data_AF-A0A7K1FYG0-F1
#
_entry.id   AF-A0A7K1FYG0-F1
#
_cell.length_a   1.000
_cell.length_b   1.000
_cell.length_c   1.000
_cell.angle_alpha   90.00
_cell.angle_beta   90.00
_cell.angle_gamma   90.00
#
_symmetry.space_group_name_H-M   'P 1'
#
loop_
_entity.id
_entity.type
_entity.pdbx_description
1 polymer ?
#
loop_
_entity_poly.entity_id
_entity_poly.type
_entity_poly.pdbx_seq_one_letter_code
_entity_poly.pdbx_strand_id
1 'polypeptide(L)'
;MRKIIILFLILILYSFTDRKEKLSFSNTNFSKTCISLGNDLRKSEHGKLISKSDGKYLEAVKFSKILLTVSKYDLSPEDSYQMEKVDSGKISRITWTMKNSKNVKIFEKLIFKMNKIDGITIIDYNIYRKAKPNYLHLRVLENEFEELIIDTVRYHSFFEDRLVGADEAIKELNKIENRL
;
A
#
# COMPACT_ATOMS: atom_id res chain seq x y z
N MET A 1 -50.20 9.70 6.07
CA MET A 1 -48.83 9.42 5.58
C MET A 1 -47.77 10.00 6.53
N ARG A 2 -47.70 9.53 7.79
CA ARG A 2 -46.72 10.02 8.80
C ARG A 2 -45.90 8.90 9.47
N LYS A 3 -46.30 7.63 9.32
CA LYS A 3 -45.63 6.49 9.96
C LYS A 3 -44.50 5.86 9.13
N ILE A 4 -44.43 6.15 7.81
CA ILE A 4 -43.43 5.56 6.90
C ILE A 4 -42.07 6.31 7.00
N ILE A 5 -42.08 7.61 7.32
CA ILE A 5 -40.86 8.43 7.38
C ILE A 5 -39.98 8.06 8.57
N ILE A 6 -40.58 7.60 9.68
CA ILE A 6 -39.84 7.24 10.91
C ILE A 6 -39.04 5.93 10.72
N LEU A 7 -39.55 4.99 9.90
CA LEU A 7 -38.83 3.73 9.64
C LEU A 7 -37.57 3.96 8.77
N PHE A 8 -37.64 4.91 7.83
CA PHE A 8 -36.52 5.27 6.97
C PHE A 8 -35.39 5.98 7.73
N LEU A 9 -35.72 6.77 8.75
CA LEU A 9 -34.74 7.42 9.63
C LEU A 9 -34.02 6.42 10.55
N ILE A 10 -34.71 5.37 11.01
CA ILE A 10 -34.11 4.30 11.82
C ILE A 10 -33.15 3.42 10.98
N LEU A 11 -33.43 3.23 9.70
CA LEU A 11 -32.57 2.47 8.78
C LEU A 11 -31.26 3.20 8.43
N ILE A 12 -31.27 4.54 8.35
CA ILE A 12 -30.05 5.34 8.09
C ILE A 12 -29.13 5.35 9.33
N LEU A 13 -29.69 5.30 10.53
CA LEU A 13 -28.90 5.24 11.78
C LEU A 13 -28.22 3.89 12.00
N TYR A 14 -28.68 2.81 11.36
CA TYR A 14 -28.04 1.48 11.45
C TYR A 14 -26.79 1.33 10.57
N SER A 15 -26.51 2.27 9.66
CA SER A 15 -25.32 2.20 8.81
C SER A 15 -24.04 2.64 9.53
N PHE A 16 -24.16 3.18 10.75
CA PHE A 16 -23.05 3.43 11.67
C PHE A 16 -22.99 2.35 12.75
N THR A 17 -22.80 1.09 12.35
CA THR A 17 -22.41 0.06 13.32
C THR A 17 -20.98 0.31 13.80
N ASP A 18 -20.83 1.05 14.91
CA ASP A 18 -19.61 1.19 15.72
C ASP A 18 -19.33 -0.17 16.42
N ARG A 19 -19.02 -1.21 15.64
CA ARG A 19 -18.61 -2.51 16.19
C ARG A 19 -17.15 -2.41 16.61
N LYS A 20 -16.91 -2.41 17.93
CA LYS A 20 -15.60 -2.67 18.53
C LYS A 20 -15.21 -4.14 18.27
N GLU A 21 -14.74 -4.46 17.07
CA GLU A 21 -14.20 -5.78 16.78
C GLU A 21 -12.75 -5.86 17.26
N LYS A 22 -12.42 -6.90 18.04
CA LYS A 22 -11.02 -7.22 18.36
C LYS A 22 -10.39 -7.80 17.09
N LEU A 23 -9.26 -7.24 16.65
CA LEU A 23 -8.54 -7.68 15.44
C LEU A 23 -8.23 -9.18 15.56
N SER A 24 -8.75 -10.00 14.63
CA SER A 24 -8.07 -11.26 14.33
C SER A 24 -6.79 -10.93 13.56
N PHE A 25 -5.76 -11.74 13.74
CA PHE A 25 -4.39 -11.58 13.21
C PHE A 25 -4.29 -11.47 11.66
N SER A 26 -5.41 -11.35 10.95
CA SER A 26 -5.57 -11.43 9.50
C SER A 26 -6.28 -10.25 8.82
N ASN A 27 -6.74 -9.20 9.51
CA ASN A 27 -7.77 -8.34 8.90
C ASN A 27 -7.29 -7.33 7.83
N THR A 28 -6.06 -6.83 7.87
CA THR A 28 -5.58 -5.85 6.86
C THR A 28 -4.98 -6.53 5.63
N ASN A 29 -4.27 -7.66 5.81
CA ASN A 29 -3.37 -8.34 4.86
C ASN A 29 -2.10 -7.58 4.49
N PHE A 30 -1.81 -6.42 5.07
CA PHE A 30 -0.68 -5.59 4.65
C PHE A 30 0.67 -6.25 4.92
N SER A 31 0.90 -6.74 6.14
CA SER A 31 2.15 -7.41 6.49
C SER A 31 2.40 -8.62 5.58
N LYS A 32 1.35 -9.43 5.35
CA LYS A 32 1.41 -10.60 4.46
C LYS A 32 1.74 -10.20 3.02
N THR A 33 1.10 -9.15 2.49
CA THR A 33 1.37 -8.63 1.15
C THR A 33 2.82 -8.15 1.02
N CYS A 34 3.32 -7.36 1.97
CA CYS A 34 4.72 -6.90 1.98
C CYS A 34 5.72 -8.07 2.01
N ILE A 35 5.46 -9.09 2.83
CA ILE A 35 6.33 -10.28 2.93
C ILE A 35 6.32 -11.07 1.62
N SER A 36 5.15 -11.27 1.00
CA SER A 36 5.03 -11.95 -0.29
C SER A 36 5.84 -11.22 -1.36
N LEU A 37 5.56 -9.92 -1.56
CA LEU A 37 6.27 -9.09 -2.53
C LEU A 37 7.79 -9.06 -2.27
N GLY A 38 8.19 -8.94 -1.00
CA GLY A 38 9.59 -8.93 -0.61
C GLY A 38 10.30 -10.26 -0.87
N ASN A 39 9.60 -11.39 -0.81
CA ASN A 39 10.12 -12.71 -1.16
C ASN A 39 10.18 -12.90 -2.68
N ASP A 40 9.20 -12.42 -3.42
CA ASP A 40 9.18 -12.54 -4.90
C ASP A 40 10.29 -11.70 -5.53
N LEU A 41 10.55 -10.50 -4.99
CA LEU A 41 11.68 -9.66 -5.40
C LEU A 41 13.05 -10.25 -5.05
N ARG A 42 13.14 -11.13 -4.04
CA ARG A 42 14.39 -11.87 -3.74
C ARG A 42 14.69 -12.97 -4.74
N LYS A 43 13.63 -13.56 -5.32
CA LYS A 43 13.73 -14.62 -6.33
C LYS A 43 13.98 -14.05 -7.73
N SER A 44 13.73 -12.75 -7.93
CA SER A 44 14.01 -12.09 -9.21
C SER A 44 15.52 -12.16 -9.49
N GLU A 45 15.86 -12.58 -10.71
CA GLU A 45 17.25 -12.58 -11.21
C GLU A 45 17.75 -11.14 -11.45
N HIS A 46 18.95 -10.98 -12.01
CA HIS A 46 19.42 -9.70 -12.56
C HIS A 46 18.34 -9.15 -13.50
N GLY A 47 18.05 -7.84 -13.46
CA GLY A 47 17.03 -7.29 -14.36
C GLY A 47 15.96 -6.39 -13.72
N LYS A 48 15.80 -6.38 -12.40
CA LYS A 48 14.72 -5.62 -11.75
C LYS A 48 15.28 -4.57 -10.81
N LEU A 49 15.04 -3.32 -11.17
CA LEU A 49 15.43 -2.15 -10.39
C LEU A 49 14.18 -1.45 -9.84
N ILE A 50 14.37 -0.76 -8.74
CA ILE A 50 13.33 0.07 -8.13
C ILE A 50 13.85 1.50 -8.13
N SER A 51 13.16 2.37 -8.86
CA SER A 51 13.52 3.79 -8.93
C SER A 51 13.02 4.49 -7.68
N LYS A 52 13.87 5.32 -7.08
CA LYS A 52 13.54 6.24 -6.00
C LYS A 52 13.24 7.63 -6.58
N SER A 53 12.49 8.45 -5.85
CA SER A 53 12.12 9.82 -6.26
C SER A 53 13.29 10.76 -6.55
N ASP A 54 14.50 10.45 -6.08
CA ASP A 54 15.73 11.19 -6.39
C ASP A 54 16.41 10.71 -7.67
N GLY A 55 15.74 9.86 -8.47
CA GLY A 55 16.28 9.26 -9.70
C GLY A 55 17.27 8.13 -9.44
N LYS A 56 17.57 7.78 -8.19
CA LYS A 56 18.48 6.68 -7.86
C LYS A 56 17.77 5.33 -7.98
N TYR A 57 18.52 4.30 -8.34
CA TYR A 57 18.00 2.95 -8.50
C TYR A 57 18.47 2.04 -7.36
N LEU A 58 17.63 1.07 -7.02
CA LEU A 58 17.93 -0.01 -6.08
C LEU A 58 17.64 -1.35 -6.74
N GLU A 59 18.56 -2.30 -6.61
CA GLU A 59 18.27 -3.70 -6.97
C GLU A 59 17.05 -4.21 -6.21
N ALA A 60 16.21 -5.02 -6.87
CA ALA A 60 15.02 -5.65 -6.28
C ALA A 60 15.31 -6.36 -4.95
N VAL A 61 16.45 -7.07 -4.85
CA VAL A 61 16.90 -7.77 -3.63
C VAL A 61 17.19 -6.79 -2.48
N LYS A 62 17.73 -5.60 -2.78
CA LYS A 62 17.96 -4.56 -1.79
C LYS A 62 16.63 -3.94 -1.36
N PHE A 63 15.74 -3.65 -2.31
CA PHE A 63 14.41 -3.09 -2.02
C PHE A 63 13.53 -4.07 -1.23
N SER A 64 13.66 -5.37 -1.45
CA SER A 64 13.01 -6.43 -0.66
C SER A 64 13.20 -6.24 0.85
N LYS A 65 14.37 -5.81 1.30
CA LYS A 65 14.64 -5.53 2.71
C LYS A 65 13.80 -4.37 3.24
N ILE A 66 13.55 -3.36 2.41
CA ILE A 66 12.67 -2.22 2.75
C ILE A 66 11.23 -2.70 2.95
N LEU A 67 10.70 -3.53 2.05
CA LEU A 67 9.35 -4.09 2.19
C LEU A 67 9.19 -4.93 3.47
N LEU A 68 10.20 -5.72 3.84
CA LEU A 68 10.20 -6.50 5.08
C LEU A 68 10.34 -5.64 6.35
N THR A 69 10.95 -4.46 6.26
CA THR A 69 10.92 -3.49 7.34
C THR A 69 9.54 -2.86 7.44
N VAL A 70 8.96 -2.47 6.30
CA VAL A 70 7.65 -1.81 6.24
C VAL A 70 6.52 -2.74 6.68
N SER A 71 6.63 -4.06 6.46
CA SER A 71 5.63 -5.05 6.89
C SER A 71 5.33 -5.05 8.39
N LYS A 72 6.22 -4.47 9.21
CA LYS A 72 6.07 -4.34 10.67
C LYS A 72 5.14 -3.19 11.09
N TYR A 73 4.70 -2.35 10.15
CA TYR A 73 3.81 -1.22 10.43
C TYR A 73 2.32 -1.56 10.34
N ASP A 74 1.98 -2.84 10.23
CA ASP A 74 0.60 -3.32 10.30
C ASP A 74 -0.04 -3.02 11.67
N LEU A 75 -1.36 -3.21 11.77
CA LEU A 75 -2.09 -3.08 13.03
C LEU A 75 -1.69 -4.18 14.02
N SER A 76 -1.47 -3.78 15.27
CA SER A 76 -1.18 -4.73 16.35
C SER A 76 -2.46 -5.42 16.81
N PRO A 77 -2.44 -6.71 17.16
CA PRO A 77 -3.61 -7.40 17.75
C PRO A 77 -4.13 -6.75 19.03
N GLU A 78 -3.26 -6.03 19.75
CA GLU A 78 -3.56 -5.31 20.99
C GLU A 78 -4.16 -3.92 20.75
N ASP A 79 -4.12 -3.41 19.50
CA ASP A 79 -4.64 -2.09 19.18
C ASP A 79 -6.17 -2.07 19.24
N SER A 80 -6.72 -1.06 19.92
CA SER A 80 -8.16 -0.77 19.92
C SER A 80 -8.51 0.24 18.84
N TYR A 81 -9.51 -0.07 18.01
CA TYR A 81 -9.87 0.74 16.84
C TYR A 81 -11.39 0.90 16.64
N GLN A 82 -11.76 1.85 15.79
CA GLN A 82 -13.07 1.91 15.13
C GLN A 82 -12.90 1.60 13.67
N MET A 83 -13.81 0.80 13.13
CA MET A 83 -13.80 0.42 11.71
C MET A 83 -14.93 1.14 10.99
N GLU A 84 -14.61 1.73 9.85
CA GLU A 84 -15.57 2.22 8.88
C GLU A 84 -15.36 1.44 7.58
N LYS A 85 -16.46 0.93 7.01
CA LYS A 85 -16.44 0.22 5.73
C LYS A 85 -17.39 0.88 4.75
N VAL A 86 -16.87 1.19 3.56
CA VAL A 86 -17.63 1.78 2.46
C VAL A 86 -17.42 0.90 1.23
N ASP A 87 -18.52 0.36 0.69
CA ASP A 87 -18.51 -0.45 -0.52
C ASP A 87 -19.34 0.25 -1.60
N SER A 88 -18.75 0.44 -2.78
CA SER A 88 -19.38 0.85 -4.02
C SER A 88 -18.99 -0.17 -5.08
N GLY A 89 -19.84 -0.50 -6.06
CA GLY A 89 -19.65 -1.70 -6.91
C GLY A 89 -18.23 -1.96 -7.47
N LYS A 90 -17.44 -0.91 -7.71
CA LYS A 90 -16.05 -0.99 -8.19
C LYS A 90 -14.97 -0.67 -7.14
N ILE A 91 -15.34 -0.19 -5.95
CA ILE A 91 -14.42 0.31 -4.93
C ILE A 91 -14.87 -0.17 -3.54
N SER A 92 -13.98 -0.82 -2.81
CA SER A 92 -14.17 -1.14 -1.39
C SER A 92 -13.12 -0.39 -0.56
N ARG A 93 -13.55 0.36 0.45
CA ARG A 93 -12.66 1.04 1.40
C ARG A 93 -12.96 0.55 2.81
N ILE A 94 -11.90 0.22 3.53
CA ILE A 94 -11.96 -0.08 4.96
C ILE A 94 -10.98 0.87 5.66
N THR A 95 -11.46 1.60 6.65
CA THR A 95 -10.67 2.52 7.46
C THR A 95 -10.70 2.06 8.92
N TRP A 96 -9.53 1.89 9.51
CA TRP A 96 -9.36 1.62 10.94
C TRP A 96 -8.77 2.86 11.62
N THR A 97 -9.55 3.51 12.47
CA THR A 97 -9.10 4.65 13.29
C THR A 97 -8.71 4.18 14.67
N MET A 98 -7.45 4.37 15.05
CA MET A 98 -6.92 3.86 16.32
C MET A 98 -7.35 4.75 17.49
N LYS A 99 -7.96 4.15 18.52
CA LYS A 99 -8.24 4.83 19.79
C LYS A 99 -6.99 4.87 20.68
N ASN A 100 -6.36 3.70 20.88
CA ASN A 100 -5.30 3.50 21.87
C ASN A 100 -4.02 2.88 21.28
N SER A 101 -3.60 3.27 20.08
CA SER A 101 -2.32 2.82 19.53
C SER A 101 -1.20 3.81 19.84
N LYS A 102 -0.01 3.29 20.15
CA LYS A 102 1.21 4.10 20.33
C LYS A 102 1.75 4.62 18.99
N ASN A 103 1.57 3.84 17.92
CA ASN A 103 2.32 4.02 16.68
C ASN A 103 1.43 4.39 15.49
N VAL A 104 0.26 3.77 15.34
CA VAL A 104 -0.64 4.01 14.21
C VAL A 104 -1.76 4.96 14.64
N LYS A 105 -2.11 5.91 13.78
CA LYS A 105 -3.27 6.80 13.96
C LYS A 105 -4.46 6.27 13.16
N ILE A 106 -4.22 6.03 11.87
CA ILE A 106 -5.22 5.58 10.90
C ILE A 106 -4.56 4.55 10.00
N PHE A 107 -5.27 3.48 9.70
CA PHE A 107 -4.94 2.52 8.66
C PHE A 107 -6.09 2.51 7.66
N GLU A 108 -5.81 2.56 6.36
CA GLU A 108 -6.82 2.47 5.31
C GLU A 108 -6.42 1.42 4.29
N LYS A 109 -7.40 0.67 3.82
CA LYS A 109 -7.27 -0.26 2.69
C LYS A 109 -8.32 0.08 1.66
N LEU A 110 -7.89 0.39 0.45
CA LEU A 110 -8.76 0.63 -0.69
C LEU A 110 -8.54 -0.46 -1.72
N ILE A 111 -9.62 -1.04 -2.25
CA ILE A 111 -9.61 -2.08 -3.27
C ILE A 111 -10.42 -1.58 -4.44
N PHE A 112 -9.79 -1.42 -5.59
CA PHE A 112 -10.44 -1.08 -6.85
C PHE A 112 -10.56 -2.35 -7.70
N LYS A 113 -11.77 -2.63 -8.18
CA LYS A 113 -12.07 -3.74 -9.09
C LYS A 113 -12.54 -3.17 -10.42
N MET A 114 -11.82 -3.46 -11.50
CA MET A 114 -12.21 -3.05 -12.84
C MET A 114 -12.95 -4.18 -13.56
N ASN A 115 -14.11 -3.87 -14.16
CA ASN A 115 -15.00 -4.85 -14.81
C ASN A 115 -14.50 -5.37 -16.19
N LYS A 116 -13.19 -5.37 -16.48
CA LYS A 116 -12.71 -6.03 -17.70
C LYS A 116 -12.60 -7.55 -17.48
N ILE A 117 -12.51 -8.27 -18.59
CA ILE A 117 -12.75 -9.72 -18.75
C ILE A 117 -11.92 -10.61 -17.78
N ASP A 118 -10.84 -10.09 -17.18
CA ASP A 118 -10.06 -10.76 -16.13
C ASP A 118 -9.82 -9.93 -14.86
N GLY A 119 -10.70 -8.97 -14.55
CA GLY A 119 -10.82 -8.37 -13.22
C GLY A 119 -9.55 -7.74 -12.63
N ILE A 120 -8.96 -6.74 -13.29
CA ILE A 120 -7.82 -5.99 -12.74
C ILE A 120 -8.17 -5.48 -11.34
N THR A 121 -7.36 -5.85 -10.35
CA THR A 121 -7.51 -5.45 -8.95
C THR A 121 -6.33 -4.60 -8.51
N ILE A 122 -6.62 -3.39 -8.03
CA ILE A 122 -5.64 -2.50 -7.40
C ILE A 122 -5.94 -2.45 -5.90
N ILE A 123 -4.93 -2.62 -5.07
CA ILE A 123 -5.04 -2.50 -3.62
C ILE A 123 -4.09 -1.42 -3.14
N ASP A 124 -4.64 -0.37 -2.53
CA ASP A 124 -3.90 0.68 -1.87
C ASP A 124 -3.98 0.50 -0.35
N TYR A 125 -2.83 0.46 0.30
CA TYR A 125 -2.69 0.53 1.74
C TYR A 125 -2.15 1.91 2.13
N ASN A 126 -2.86 2.63 3.00
CA ASN A 126 -2.43 3.90 3.55
C ASN A 126 -2.31 3.80 5.07
N ILE A 127 -1.14 4.12 5.62
CA ILE A 127 -0.89 4.06 7.06
C ILE A 127 -0.38 5.42 7.52
N TYR A 128 -1.16 6.05 8.40
CA TYR A 128 -0.83 7.33 9.02
C TYR A 128 -0.38 7.06 10.45
N ARG A 129 0.82 7.49 10.80
CA ARG A 129 1.49 7.15 12.07
C ARG A 129 1.68 8.38 12.95
N LYS A 130 1.85 8.14 14.25
CA LYS A 130 2.13 9.17 15.27
C LYS A 130 3.62 9.50 15.40
N ALA A 131 4.48 8.65 14.84
CA ALA A 131 5.93 8.78 14.85
C ALA A 131 6.49 8.43 13.47
N LYS A 132 7.71 8.86 13.16
CA LYS A 132 8.34 8.65 11.85
C LYS A 132 8.53 7.15 11.50
N PRO A 133 8.38 6.75 10.22
CA PRO A 133 7.75 7.54 9.15
C PRO A 133 6.29 7.84 9.46
N ASN A 134 5.86 9.07 9.19
CA ASN A 134 4.51 9.58 9.48
C ASN A 134 3.48 9.05 8.49
N TYR A 135 3.89 8.74 7.27
CA TYR A 135 3.03 8.23 6.21
C TYR A 135 3.68 7.07 5.47
N LEU A 136 2.87 6.03 5.20
CA LEU A 136 3.22 4.92 4.32
C LEU A 136 2.09 4.71 3.32
N HIS A 137 2.45 4.58 2.06
CA HIS A 137 1.56 4.15 0.98
C HIS A 137 2.14 2.91 0.32
N LEU A 138 1.36 1.85 0.14
CA LEU A 138 1.74 0.73 -0.72
C LEU A 138 0.60 0.49 -1.71
N ARG A 139 0.92 0.55 -3.00
CA ARG A 139 0.04 0.12 -4.08
C ARG A 139 0.47 -1.21 -4.65
N VAL A 140 -0.51 -2.07 -4.83
CA VAL A 140 -0.36 -3.41 -5.43
C VAL A 140 -1.34 -3.55 -6.57
N LEU A 141 -0.84 -3.88 -7.76
CA LEU A 141 -1.63 -4.15 -8.96
C LEU A 141 -1.50 -5.63 -9.28
N GLU A 142 -2.62 -6.36 -9.30
CA GLU A 142 -2.65 -7.79 -9.65
C GLU A 142 -1.68 -8.66 -8.82
N ASN A 143 -1.50 -8.32 -7.55
CA ASN A 143 -0.55 -8.92 -6.61
C ASN A 143 0.93 -8.60 -6.86
N GLU A 144 1.24 -7.68 -7.78
CA GLU A 144 2.58 -7.19 -8.04
C GLU A 144 2.85 -5.83 -7.38
N PHE A 145 4.12 -5.57 -7.08
CA PHE A 145 4.56 -4.28 -6.54
C PHE A 145 4.49 -3.18 -7.61
N GLU A 146 3.74 -2.12 -7.33
CA GLU A 146 3.62 -0.93 -8.21
C GLU A 146 4.29 0.31 -7.59
N GLU A 147 3.91 0.68 -6.36
CA GLU A 147 4.42 1.88 -5.69
C GLU A 147 4.55 1.68 -4.18
N LEU A 148 5.62 2.21 -3.59
CA LEU A 148 5.76 2.41 -2.15
C LEU A 148 6.14 3.86 -1.88
N ILE A 149 5.42 4.54 -1.01
CA ILE A 149 5.80 5.86 -0.48
C ILE A 149 6.08 5.73 1.01
N ILE A 150 7.22 6.24 1.45
CA ILE A 150 7.60 6.39 2.87
C ILE A 150 7.86 7.88 3.09
N ASP A 151 6.96 8.55 3.80
CA ASP A 151 6.91 10.01 3.92
C ASP A 151 7.00 10.71 2.55
N THR A 152 8.15 11.29 2.20
CA THR A 152 8.39 11.99 0.94
C THR A 152 9.12 11.14 -0.10
N VAL A 153 9.62 9.96 0.29
CA VAL A 153 10.40 9.09 -0.58
C VAL A 153 9.46 8.13 -1.30
N ARG A 154 9.47 8.19 -2.63
CA ARG A 154 8.64 7.34 -3.49
C ARG A 154 9.49 6.32 -4.23
N TYR A 155 8.98 5.10 -4.34
CA TYR A 155 9.60 3.97 -5.01
C TYR A 155 8.64 3.38 -6.04
N HIS A 156 9.16 3.03 -7.22
CA HIS A 156 8.41 2.36 -8.29
C HIS A 156 9.19 1.23 -8.93
N SER A 157 8.49 0.20 -9.39
CA SER A 157 9.10 -0.88 -10.15
C SER A 157 9.63 -0.40 -11.50
N PHE A 158 10.80 -0.90 -11.86
CA PHE A 158 11.45 -0.71 -13.14
C PHE A 158 12.03 -2.05 -13.62
N PHE A 159 11.91 -2.35 -14.91
CA PHE A 159 12.46 -3.56 -15.52
C PHE A 159 13.60 -3.19 -16.49
N GLU A 160 14.78 -3.80 -16.30
CA GLU A 160 16.01 -3.56 -17.08
C GLU A 160 15.91 -4.04 -18.53
N ASP A 161 14.99 -4.93 -18.87
CA ASP A 161 14.64 -5.24 -20.26
C ASP A 161 14.20 -3.97 -21.04
N ARG A 162 13.74 -2.93 -20.34
CA ARG A 162 13.47 -1.58 -20.86
C ARG A 162 14.69 -0.64 -20.76
N LEU A 163 15.76 -1.03 -20.08
CA LEU A 163 17.04 -0.30 -19.95
C LEU A 163 18.15 -0.80 -20.88
N VAL A 164 17.93 -1.81 -21.72
CA VAL A 164 18.97 -2.38 -22.60
C VAL A 164 19.65 -1.31 -23.48
N GLY A 165 19.08 -0.12 -23.68
CA GLY A 165 19.77 1.05 -24.27
C GLY A 165 20.04 2.24 -23.32
N ALA A 166 19.49 2.22 -22.10
CA ALA A 166 19.64 3.29 -21.12
C ALA A 166 20.94 3.14 -20.30
N ASP A 167 21.41 1.91 -20.05
CA ASP A 167 22.68 1.68 -19.35
C ASP A 167 23.88 2.17 -20.18
N GLU A 168 23.85 2.00 -21.50
CA GLU A 168 24.84 2.59 -22.40
C GLU A 168 24.74 4.12 -22.42
N ALA A 169 23.52 4.67 -22.46
CA ALA A 169 23.30 6.12 -22.42
C ALA A 169 23.80 6.75 -21.11
N ILE A 170 23.54 6.11 -19.96
CA ILE A 170 24.01 6.57 -18.64
C ILE A 170 25.54 6.46 -18.54
N LYS A 171 26.14 5.38 -19.06
CA LYS A 171 27.61 5.25 -19.12
C LYS A 171 28.25 6.35 -19.98
N GLU A 172 27.66 6.69 -21.12
CA GLU A 172 28.16 7.77 -21.98
C GLU A 172 27.98 9.16 -21.34
N LEU A 173 26.84 9.43 -20.71
CA LEU A 173 26.58 10.69 -19.99
C LEU A 173 27.58 10.92 -18.85
N ASN A 174 27.83 9.89 -18.03
CA ASN A 174 28.81 9.94 -16.95
C ASN A 174 30.25 10.16 -17.46
N LYS A 175 30.59 9.69 -18.67
CA LYS A 175 31.92 9.97 -19.27
C LYS A 175 32.08 11.42 -19.71
N ILE A 176 31.00 12.05 -20.18
CA ILE A 176 30.99 13.46 -20.59
C ILE A 176 31.13 14.36 -19.37
N GLU A 177 30.38 14.10 -18.30
CA GLU A 177 30.39 14.92 -17.08
C GLU A 177 31.73 14.85 -16.33
N ASN A 178 32.44 13.72 -16.35
CA ASN A 178 33.75 13.57 -15.70
C ASN A 178 34.94 14.10 -16.53
N ARG A 179 34.68 14.71 -17.69
CA ARG A 179 35.70 15.34 -18.56
C ARG A 179 35.63 16.89 -18.58
N LEU A 180 34.65 17.47 -17.86
CA LEU A 180 34.53 18.90 -17.59
C LEU A 180 35.08 19.21 -16.18
#